data_AF-A0A918IP01-F1
#
_entry.id   AF-A0A918IP01-F1
#
_cell.length_a   1.000
_cell.length_b   1.000
_cell.length_c   1.000
_cell.angle_alpha   90.00
_cell.angle_beta   90.00
_cell.angle_gamma   90.00
#
_symmetry.space_group_name_H-M   'P 1'
#
loop_
_entity.id
_entity.type
_entity.pdbx_description
1 polymer ?
#
loop_
_entity_poly.entity_id
_entity_poly.type
_entity_poly.pdbx_seq_one_letter_code
_entity_poly.pdbx_strand_id
1 'polypeptide(L)'
;MQRLDTFLSIRPVKPAVTNPFTNEDFSACWDDVQYENFRKCIARYRKWVDDAYQEGEFNKSIRKWRKVFGSDFGKGEDLKQAKSFSQKVRDVLSSRQPSLIRLIEAARGDLVDFAKTLGRITVPLDALDLPYLEDPEWHDADSGKFRTFITATVHRERGAIYGQRIESGQPTRKGQEIKFSLHLQTGMPMDWQNYEIFWRVANTGSEAVDAGQLRGDIIREYKSAERWESLSYRGIHFVEAFVVRKRDRAMVSRTDPFIVVIE
;
A
#
# COMPACT_ATOMS: atom_id res chain seq x y z
N MET A 1 -20.86 16.77 7.81
CA MET A 1 -19.83 17.73 8.29
C MET A 1 -20.01 19.15 7.75
N GLN A 2 -20.43 19.34 6.49
CA GLN A 2 -20.62 20.66 5.87
C GLN A 2 -21.38 21.69 6.73
N ARG A 3 -22.52 21.33 7.33
CA ARG A 3 -23.31 22.28 8.15
C ARG A 3 -22.53 22.86 9.33
N LEU A 4 -21.78 22.02 10.05
CA LEU A 4 -21.00 22.43 11.21
C LEU A 4 -19.82 23.32 10.79
N ASP A 5 -19.10 22.91 9.75
CA ASP A 5 -17.98 23.70 9.22
C ASP A 5 -18.43 25.10 8.72
N THR A 6 -19.55 25.17 8.00
CA THR A 6 -20.15 26.45 7.59
C THR A 6 -20.54 27.30 8.80
N PHE A 7 -21.15 26.70 9.83
CA PHE A 7 -21.53 27.41 11.06
C PHE A 7 -20.32 28.01 11.79
N LEU A 8 -19.22 27.26 11.87
CA LEU A 8 -17.97 27.68 12.51
C LEU A 8 -17.19 28.71 11.69
N SER A 9 -17.23 28.60 10.36
CA SER A 9 -16.52 29.51 9.44
C SER A 9 -17.03 30.95 9.57
N ILE A 10 -18.33 31.14 9.81
CA ILE A 10 -18.94 32.46 9.98
C ILE A 10 -18.87 32.98 11.44
N ARG A 11 -18.32 32.21 12.37
CA ARG A 11 -18.20 32.58 13.80
C ARG A 11 -16.74 32.50 14.24
N PRO A 12 -15.94 33.56 13.96
CA PRO A 12 -14.54 33.56 14.33
C PRO A 12 -14.31 33.62 15.84
N VAL A 13 -15.24 34.26 16.54
CA VAL A 13 -15.25 34.37 18.02
C VAL A 13 -16.03 33.20 18.60
N LYS A 14 -15.52 32.67 19.73
CA LYS A 14 -16.15 31.57 20.46
C LYS A 14 -17.59 31.96 20.87
N PRO A 15 -18.63 31.23 20.42
CA PRO A 15 -20.00 31.50 20.85
C PRO A 15 -20.25 30.92 22.25
N ALA A 16 -21.13 31.55 23.03
CA ALA A 16 -21.66 30.93 24.23
C ALA A 16 -22.49 29.70 23.86
N VAL A 17 -22.29 28.60 24.58
CA VAL A 17 -23.05 27.36 24.49
C VAL A 17 -23.76 27.15 25.82
N THR A 18 -24.90 27.82 25.96
CA THR A 18 -25.69 27.81 27.19
C THR A 18 -26.24 26.42 27.50
N ASN A 19 -26.07 25.98 28.74
CA ASN A 19 -26.70 24.78 29.26
C ASN A 19 -28.23 24.94 29.18
N PRO A 20 -28.98 23.98 28.62
CA PRO A 20 -30.43 24.09 28.49
C PRO A 20 -31.19 24.02 29.83
N PHE A 21 -30.53 23.59 30.92
CA PHE A 21 -31.15 23.41 32.24
C PHE A 21 -30.60 24.33 33.33
N THR A 22 -29.44 24.96 33.12
CA THR A 22 -28.80 25.84 34.09
C THR A 22 -28.26 27.10 33.41
N ASN A 23 -27.82 28.09 34.19
CA ASN A 23 -27.21 29.32 33.65
C ASN A 23 -25.72 29.16 33.28
N GLU A 24 -25.21 27.92 33.24
CA GLU A 24 -23.82 27.63 32.86
C GLU A 24 -23.59 27.79 31.35
N ASP A 25 -22.43 28.30 30.96
CA ASP A 25 -21.94 28.28 29.58
C ASP A 25 -20.93 27.15 29.41
N PHE A 26 -21.29 26.10 28.67
CA PHE A 26 -20.40 24.98 28.36
C PHE A 26 -19.20 25.39 27.50
N SER A 27 -19.26 26.54 26.83
CA SER A 27 -18.12 27.09 26.09
C SER A 27 -17.06 27.68 27.01
N ALA A 28 -17.38 27.97 28.28
CA ALA A 28 -16.50 28.71 29.19
C ALA A 28 -15.17 28.01 29.46
N CYS A 29 -15.12 26.67 29.36
CA CYS A 29 -13.91 25.88 29.55
C CYS A 29 -12.92 25.94 28.38
N TRP A 30 -13.30 26.57 27.26
CA TRP A 30 -12.43 26.75 26.10
C TRP A 30 -11.95 28.19 25.96
N ASP A 31 -10.66 28.37 25.70
CA ASP A 31 -10.12 29.66 25.26
C ASP A 31 -10.26 29.86 23.73
N ASP A 32 -9.93 31.07 23.26
CA ASP A 32 -10.01 31.40 21.83
C ASP A 32 -9.04 30.57 20.97
N VAL A 33 -7.90 30.14 21.52
CA VAL A 33 -6.90 29.33 20.82
C VAL A 33 -7.43 27.91 20.60
N GLN A 34 -8.04 27.32 21.63
CA GLN A 34 -8.69 26.01 21.58
C GLN A 34 -9.87 26.02 20.61
N TYR A 35 -10.69 27.07 20.64
CA TYR A 35 -11.79 27.23 19.68
C TYR A 35 -11.29 27.37 18.24
N GLU A 36 -10.27 28.20 17.99
CA GLU A 36 -9.64 28.33 16.67
C GLU A 36 -9.07 26.99 16.18
N ASN A 37 -8.39 26.24 17.06
CA ASN A 37 -7.88 24.91 16.74
C ASN A 37 -9.01 23.94 16.38
N PHE A 38 -10.10 23.93 17.16
CA PHE A 38 -11.29 23.14 16.86
C PHE A 38 -11.88 23.48 15.49
N ARG A 39 -12.06 24.77 15.16
CA ARG A 39 -12.56 25.21 13.85
C ARG A 39 -11.67 24.71 12.72
N LYS A 40 -10.35 24.87 12.85
CA LYS A 40 -9.36 24.36 11.88
C LYS A 40 -9.45 22.84 11.72
N CYS A 41 -9.62 22.10 12.80
CA CYS A 41 -9.79 20.64 12.76
C CYS A 41 -11.09 20.25 12.04
N ILE A 42 -12.22 20.88 12.34
CA ILE A 42 -13.50 20.60 11.66
C ILE A 42 -13.42 20.89 10.16
N ALA A 43 -12.81 22.01 9.77
CA ALA A 43 -12.60 22.35 8.37
C ALA A 43 -11.71 21.32 7.65
N ARG A 44 -10.66 20.84 8.33
CA ARG A 44 -9.79 19.77 7.81
C ARG A 44 -10.55 18.45 7.65
N TYR A 45 -11.26 18.01 8.69
CA TYR A 45 -12.01 16.76 8.67
C TYR A 45 -13.13 16.78 7.63
N ARG A 46 -13.79 17.94 7.42
CA ARG A 46 -14.74 18.09 6.33
C ARG A 46 -14.12 17.75 4.99
N LYS A 47 -12.96 18.34 4.67
CA LYS A 47 -12.25 18.06 3.41
C LYS A 47 -11.98 16.57 3.25
N TRP A 48 -11.45 15.91 4.29
CA TRP A 48 -11.17 14.47 4.25
C TRP A 48 -12.43 13.62 4.07
N VAL A 49 -13.53 13.98 4.75
CA VAL A 49 -14.81 13.29 4.63
C VAL A 49 -15.39 13.48 3.23
N ASP A 50 -15.40 14.69 2.69
CA ASP A 50 -15.91 14.99 1.35
C ASP A 50 -15.06 14.23 0.29
N ASP A 51 -13.73 14.26 0.41
CA ASP A 51 -12.81 13.53 -0.47
C ASP A 51 -13.03 12.01 -0.42
N ALA A 52 -13.30 11.44 0.76
CA ALA A 52 -13.54 10.01 0.95
C ALA A 52 -14.91 9.57 0.44
N TYR A 53 -15.93 10.40 0.66
CA TYR A 53 -17.31 10.15 0.25
C TYR A 53 -17.50 10.24 -1.27
N GLN A 54 -16.81 11.17 -1.93
CA GLN A 54 -16.87 11.35 -3.38
C GLN A 54 -15.96 10.38 -4.15
N GLU A 55 -15.11 9.62 -3.46
CA GLU A 55 -14.21 8.66 -4.11
C GLU A 55 -14.99 7.46 -4.66
N GLY A 56 -14.91 7.26 -5.99
CA GLY A 56 -15.62 6.18 -6.67
C GLY A 56 -14.93 4.82 -6.55
N GLU A 57 -13.62 4.80 -6.32
CA GLU A 57 -12.88 3.55 -6.13
C GLU A 57 -12.97 3.07 -4.68
N PHE A 58 -13.54 1.88 -4.47
CA PHE A 58 -13.83 1.32 -3.14
C PHE A 58 -12.61 1.29 -2.19
N ASN A 59 -11.49 0.72 -2.64
CA ASN A 59 -10.29 0.60 -1.80
C ASN A 59 -9.67 1.97 -1.50
N LYS A 60 -9.67 2.88 -2.48
CA LYS A 60 -9.19 4.24 -2.30
C LYS A 60 -10.08 5.02 -1.34
N SER A 61 -11.40 4.79 -1.36
CA SER A 61 -12.34 5.35 -0.38
C SER A 61 -12.00 4.87 1.03
N ILE A 62 -11.75 3.57 1.24
CA ILE A 62 -11.30 3.03 2.54
C ILE A 62 -10.02 3.74 3.01
N ARG A 63 -8.99 3.85 2.16
CA ARG A 63 -7.73 4.54 2.50
C ARG A 63 -7.95 6.00 2.89
N LYS A 64 -8.87 6.71 2.21
CA LYS A 64 -9.24 8.08 2.58
C LYS A 64 -9.99 8.15 3.91
N TRP A 65 -10.94 7.24 4.17
CA TRP A 65 -11.67 7.17 5.44
C TRP A 65 -10.76 6.90 6.64
N ARG A 66 -9.65 6.17 6.45
CA ARG A 66 -8.65 5.97 7.51
C ARG A 66 -7.94 7.25 7.96
N LYS A 67 -7.90 8.29 7.12
CA LYS A 67 -7.42 9.61 7.56
C LYS A 67 -8.34 10.22 8.63
N VAL A 68 -9.63 9.87 8.62
CA VAL A 68 -10.65 10.39 9.55
C VAL A 68 -10.76 9.49 10.78
N PHE A 69 -10.82 8.17 10.58
CA PHE A 69 -11.16 7.21 11.63
C PHE A 69 -9.99 6.37 12.14
N GLY A 70 -8.79 6.57 11.60
CA GLY A 70 -7.60 5.77 11.91
C GLY A 70 -7.51 4.48 11.09
N SER A 71 -6.41 3.76 11.28
CA SER A 71 -6.06 2.54 10.53
C SER A 71 -7.05 1.38 10.71
N ASP A 72 -7.84 1.40 11.78
CA ASP A 72 -8.80 0.36 12.11
C ASP A 72 -10.06 0.36 11.24
N PHE A 73 -10.33 1.46 10.55
CA PHE A 73 -11.46 1.56 9.65
C PHE A 73 -11.30 0.62 8.45
N GLY A 74 -12.29 -0.25 8.23
CA GLY A 74 -12.31 -1.19 7.11
C GLY A 74 -11.39 -2.40 7.26
N LYS A 75 -10.85 -2.68 8.46
CA LYS A 75 -9.97 -3.86 8.69
C LYS A 75 -10.55 -5.20 8.20
N GLY A 76 -11.87 -5.38 8.30
CA GLY A 76 -12.53 -6.59 7.78
C GLY A 76 -12.36 -6.77 6.27
N GLU A 77 -12.34 -5.67 5.50
CA GLU A 77 -12.11 -5.70 4.05
C GLU A 77 -10.66 -6.01 3.70
N ASP A 78 -9.70 -5.63 4.54
CA ASP A 78 -8.29 -6.01 4.36
C ASP A 78 -8.13 -7.53 4.39
N LEU A 79 -8.66 -8.15 5.45
CA LEU A 79 -8.58 -9.61 5.64
C LEU A 79 -9.30 -10.34 4.51
N LYS A 80 -10.50 -9.88 4.14
CA LYS A 80 -11.30 -10.47 3.07
C LYS A 80 -10.58 -10.42 1.72
N GLN A 81 -10.12 -9.24 1.30
CA GLN A 81 -9.44 -9.07 0.01
C GLN A 81 -8.08 -9.75 -0.04
N ALA A 82 -7.33 -9.75 1.07
CA ALA A 82 -6.09 -10.50 1.18
C ALA A 82 -6.33 -12.01 1.00
N LYS A 83 -7.33 -12.58 1.71
CA LYS A 83 -7.68 -14.01 1.58
C LYS A 83 -8.15 -14.38 0.17
N SER A 84 -8.96 -13.52 -0.46
CA SER A 84 -9.50 -13.77 -1.80
C SER A 84 -8.59 -13.28 -2.93
N PHE A 85 -7.35 -12.86 -2.65
CA PHE A 85 -6.47 -12.23 -3.64
C PHE A 85 -6.23 -13.12 -4.86
N SER A 86 -5.94 -14.41 -4.66
CA SER A 86 -5.76 -15.35 -5.79
C SER A 86 -7.04 -15.50 -6.63
N GLN A 87 -8.23 -15.44 -6.02
CA GLN A 87 -9.47 -15.44 -6.78
C GLN A 87 -9.62 -14.14 -7.58
N LYS A 88 -9.34 -12.99 -6.97
CA LYS A 88 -9.36 -11.68 -7.65
C LYS A 88 -8.45 -11.67 -8.88
N VAL A 89 -7.22 -12.17 -8.75
CA VAL A 89 -6.27 -12.27 -9.88
C VAL A 89 -6.82 -13.20 -10.97
N ARG A 90 -7.43 -14.33 -10.59
CA ARG A 90 -8.06 -15.26 -11.54
C ARG A 90 -9.20 -14.59 -12.29
N ASP A 91 -10.07 -13.85 -11.61
CA ASP A 91 -11.22 -13.19 -12.23
C ASP A 91 -10.78 -12.13 -13.25
N VAL A 92 -9.77 -11.32 -12.91
CA VAL A 92 -9.21 -10.32 -13.83
C VAL A 92 -8.57 -11.00 -15.04
N LEU A 93 -7.78 -12.07 -14.84
CA LEU A 93 -7.18 -12.84 -15.93
C LEU A 93 -8.26 -13.50 -16.82
N SER A 94 -9.36 -13.97 -16.24
CA SER A 94 -10.50 -14.57 -16.97
C SER A 94 -11.13 -13.61 -17.95
N SER A 95 -11.31 -12.36 -17.53
CA SER A 95 -11.88 -11.33 -18.41
C SER A 95 -10.97 -10.97 -19.59
N ARG A 96 -9.64 -11.03 -19.42
CA ARG A 96 -8.66 -10.56 -20.41
C ARG A 96 -8.10 -11.66 -21.29
N GLN A 97 -7.94 -12.88 -20.74
CA GLN A 97 -7.32 -14.03 -21.40
C GLN A 97 -8.09 -15.32 -21.06
N PRO A 98 -9.31 -15.51 -21.59
CA PRO A 98 -10.16 -16.67 -21.26
C PRO A 98 -9.51 -18.03 -21.59
N SER A 99 -8.66 -18.07 -22.62
CA SER A 99 -7.93 -19.28 -23.03
C SER A 99 -6.90 -19.72 -21.99
N LEU A 100 -6.23 -18.79 -21.31
CA LEU A 100 -5.29 -19.08 -20.23
C LEU A 100 -6.02 -19.68 -19.02
N ILE A 101 -7.22 -19.18 -18.71
CA ILE A 101 -8.02 -19.66 -17.58
C ILE A 101 -8.53 -21.08 -17.77
N ARG A 102 -8.92 -21.48 -18.98
CA ARG A 102 -9.29 -22.88 -19.23
C ARG A 102 -8.17 -23.86 -18.87
N LEU A 103 -6.90 -23.45 -19.02
CA LEU A 103 -5.75 -24.22 -18.54
C LEU A 103 -5.66 -24.23 -17.01
N ILE A 104 -5.97 -23.11 -16.33
CA ILE A 104 -6.05 -23.04 -14.86
C ILE A 104 -7.14 -23.96 -14.34
N GLU A 105 -8.36 -23.90 -14.89
CA GLU A 105 -9.50 -24.69 -14.43
C GLU A 105 -9.28 -26.19 -14.65
N ALA A 106 -8.59 -26.56 -15.74
CA ALA A 106 -8.21 -27.95 -16.00
C ALA A 106 -7.12 -28.44 -15.02
N ALA A 107 -6.20 -27.57 -14.60
CA ALA A 107 -5.22 -27.84 -13.57
C ALA A 107 -5.88 -27.73 -12.20
N ARG A 108 -6.35 -28.85 -11.63
CA ARG A 108 -7.03 -28.92 -10.31
C ARG A 108 -6.20 -28.32 -9.16
N GLY A 109 -6.22 -26.99 -8.99
CA GLY A 109 -5.40 -26.27 -8.02
C GLY A 109 -5.68 -24.76 -8.00
N ASP A 110 -4.94 -24.04 -7.17
CA ASP A 110 -5.04 -22.58 -7.10
C ASP A 110 -4.04 -21.87 -8.04
N LEU A 111 -3.97 -20.53 -7.99
CA LEU A 111 -3.06 -19.77 -8.85
C LEU A 111 -1.58 -20.03 -8.55
N VAL A 112 -1.22 -20.43 -7.33
CA VAL A 112 0.16 -20.80 -7.00
C VAL A 112 0.50 -22.11 -7.71
N ASP A 113 -0.41 -23.09 -7.66
CA ASP A 113 -0.25 -24.36 -8.37
C ASP A 113 -0.18 -24.13 -9.89
N PHE A 114 -0.99 -23.21 -10.42
CA PHE A 114 -0.92 -22.84 -11.83
C PHE A 114 0.39 -22.14 -12.22
N ALA A 115 0.89 -21.23 -11.39
CA ALA A 115 2.18 -20.59 -11.61
C ALA A 115 3.31 -21.63 -11.63
N LYS A 116 3.22 -22.70 -10.83
CA LYS A 116 4.14 -23.85 -10.88
C LYS A 116 4.07 -24.60 -12.20
N THR A 117 2.88 -24.82 -12.74
CA THR A 117 2.71 -25.47 -14.05
C THR A 117 3.30 -24.65 -15.19
N LEU A 118 3.10 -23.32 -15.20
CA LEU A 118 3.62 -22.44 -16.26
C LEU A 118 5.07 -21.98 -16.04
N GLY A 119 5.62 -22.19 -14.85
CA GLY A 119 6.92 -21.65 -14.42
C GLY A 119 6.89 -20.16 -14.06
N ARG A 120 5.85 -19.41 -14.42
CA ARG A 120 5.60 -18.02 -14.01
C ARG A 120 4.16 -17.59 -14.22
N ILE A 121 3.73 -16.54 -13.50
CA ILE A 121 2.45 -15.87 -13.72
C ILE A 121 2.63 -14.34 -13.82
N THR A 122 1.83 -13.69 -14.65
CA THR A 122 1.73 -12.22 -14.68
C THR A 122 0.48 -11.80 -13.93
N VAL A 123 0.63 -10.93 -12.93
CA VAL A 123 -0.50 -10.38 -12.18
C VAL A 123 -0.88 -9.00 -12.74
N PRO A 124 -2.14 -8.79 -13.16
CA PRO A 124 -2.61 -7.48 -13.62
C PRO A 124 -2.52 -6.41 -12.52
N LEU A 125 -2.09 -5.18 -12.86
CA LEU A 125 -1.87 -4.11 -11.89
C LEU A 125 -3.13 -3.69 -11.11
N ASP A 126 -4.31 -3.78 -11.73
CA ASP A 126 -5.61 -3.54 -11.10
C ASP A 126 -5.98 -4.59 -10.06
N ALA A 127 -5.46 -5.82 -10.19
CA ALA A 127 -5.62 -6.82 -9.15
C ALA A 127 -4.83 -6.45 -7.88
N LEU A 128 -3.74 -5.68 -8.01
CA LEU A 128 -2.86 -5.29 -6.90
C LEU A 128 -3.41 -4.17 -6.03
N ASP A 129 -4.45 -3.45 -6.46
CA ASP A 129 -5.07 -2.43 -5.61
C ASP A 129 -5.77 -3.10 -4.43
N LEU A 130 -5.24 -2.88 -3.23
CA LEU A 130 -5.69 -3.47 -1.98
C LEU A 130 -5.92 -2.36 -0.93
N PRO A 131 -6.92 -2.52 -0.05
CA PRO A 131 -7.32 -1.44 0.86
C PRO A 131 -6.25 -1.14 1.92
N TYR A 132 -5.43 -2.11 2.34
CA TYR A 132 -4.37 -1.96 3.35
C TYR A 132 -3.03 -1.48 2.82
N LEU A 133 -2.93 -1.13 1.53
CA LEU A 133 -1.69 -0.54 1.03
C LEU A 133 -1.59 0.91 1.47
N GLU A 134 -0.46 1.27 2.07
CA GLU A 134 -0.18 2.66 2.43
C GLU A 134 0.11 3.47 1.16
N ASP A 135 -0.69 4.50 0.90
CA ASP A 135 -0.45 5.42 -0.21
C ASP A 135 0.82 6.25 0.05
N PRO A 136 1.71 6.45 -0.95
CA PRO A 136 2.90 7.27 -0.78
C PRO A 136 2.52 8.71 -0.46
N GLU A 137 3.15 9.27 0.58
CA GLU A 137 2.90 10.65 1.03
C GLU A 137 3.61 11.70 0.16
N TRP A 138 4.58 11.26 -0.66
CA TRP A 138 5.39 12.13 -1.50
C TRP A 138 4.67 12.50 -2.79
N HIS A 139 4.74 13.77 -3.15
CA HIS A 139 4.31 14.24 -4.46
C HIS A 139 5.29 13.76 -5.54
N ASP A 140 4.78 13.58 -6.75
CA ASP A 140 5.61 13.31 -7.91
C ASP A 140 6.50 14.51 -8.25
N ALA A 141 7.77 14.26 -8.56
CA ALA A 141 8.72 15.30 -8.94
C ALA A 141 8.41 15.89 -10.33
N ASP A 142 8.39 17.22 -10.48
CA ASP A 142 8.17 17.86 -11.79
C ASP A 142 9.33 17.64 -12.78
N SER A 143 10.53 17.37 -12.27
CA SER A 143 11.76 17.21 -13.07
C SER A 143 12.71 16.18 -12.47
N GLY A 144 13.61 15.67 -13.32
CA GLY A 144 14.63 14.69 -12.92
C GLY A 144 14.06 13.30 -12.59
N LYS A 145 12.92 12.94 -13.21
CA LYS A 145 12.36 11.59 -13.14
C LYS A 145 13.24 10.61 -13.91
N PHE A 146 13.33 9.39 -13.41
CA PHE A 146 13.96 8.28 -14.10
C PHE A 146 13.21 6.98 -13.79
N ARG A 147 13.41 5.96 -14.63
CA ARG A 147 12.77 4.66 -14.46
C ARG A 147 13.69 3.70 -13.73
N THR A 148 13.14 3.03 -12.74
CA THR A 148 13.80 1.98 -11.96
C THR A 148 13.03 0.68 -12.07
N PHE A 149 13.71 -0.44 -11.84
CA PHE A 149 13.10 -1.75 -11.77
C PHE A 149 13.76 -2.61 -10.70
N ILE A 150 13.04 -3.62 -10.25
CA ILE A 150 13.50 -4.56 -9.22
C ILE A 150 14.03 -5.82 -9.90
N THR A 151 15.19 -6.30 -9.44
CA THR A 151 15.61 -7.69 -9.64
C THR A 151 15.55 -8.44 -8.32
N ALA A 152 15.46 -9.77 -8.38
CA ALA A 152 15.46 -10.60 -7.19
C ALA A 152 16.39 -11.80 -7.33
N THR A 153 17.00 -12.17 -6.21
CA THR A 153 17.77 -13.41 -6.04
C THR A 153 17.29 -14.16 -4.82
N VAL A 154 17.14 -15.48 -4.94
CA VAL A 154 16.74 -16.36 -3.84
C VAL A 154 17.96 -17.08 -3.29
N HIS A 155 18.02 -17.18 -1.97
CA HIS A 155 19.14 -17.69 -1.19
C HIS A 155 18.65 -18.69 -0.16
N ARG A 156 19.53 -19.60 0.26
CA ARG A 156 19.23 -20.52 1.37
C ARG A 156 19.18 -19.81 2.72
N GLU A 157 20.03 -18.79 2.88
CA GLU A 157 20.16 -18.01 4.11
C GLU A 157 20.47 -16.55 3.78
N ARG A 158 20.17 -15.67 4.74
CA ARG A 158 20.30 -14.22 4.56
C ARG A 158 21.78 -13.84 4.56
N GLY A 159 22.17 -13.02 3.59
CA GLY A 159 23.56 -12.58 3.45
C GLY A 159 24.47 -13.56 2.70
N ALA A 160 23.93 -14.67 2.21
CA ALA A 160 24.67 -15.57 1.32
C ALA A 160 25.17 -14.83 0.07
N ILE A 161 26.39 -15.16 -0.37
CA ILE A 161 27.03 -14.54 -1.54
C ILE A 161 26.37 -15.03 -2.83
N TYR A 162 26.05 -16.33 -2.89
CA TYR A 162 25.48 -16.96 -4.07
C TYR A 162 23.97 -17.12 -3.93
N GLY A 163 23.24 -16.42 -4.79
CA GLY A 163 21.79 -16.56 -4.93
C GLY A 163 21.41 -16.89 -6.37
N GLN A 164 20.28 -17.56 -6.52
CA GLN A 164 19.68 -17.83 -7.83
C GLN A 164 18.81 -16.64 -8.24
N ARG A 165 19.07 -16.04 -9.41
CA ARG A 165 18.21 -15.00 -9.97
C ARG A 165 16.85 -15.60 -10.34
N ILE A 166 15.78 -14.87 -10.01
CA ILE A 166 14.41 -15.22 -10.38
C ILE A 166 13.74 -14.08 -11.14
N GLU A 167 12.73 -14.43 -11.92
CA GLU A 167 11.84 -13.47 -12.57
C GLU A 167 10.62 -13.15 -11.72
N SER A 168 10.02 -11.98 -11.95
CA SER A 168 8.75 -11.61 -11.34
C SER A 168 7.67 -12.63 -11.69
N GLY A 169 6.98 -13.13 -10.67
CA GLY A 169 5.92 -14.13 -10.81
C GLY A 169 6.41 -15.57 -10.97
N GLN A 170 7.73 -15.81 -10.93
CA GLN A 170 8.29 -17.16 -10.87
C GLN A 170 8.04 -17.78 -9.48
N PRO A 171 7.54 -19.03 -9.40
CA PRO A 171 7.38 -19.74 -8.13
C PRO A 171 8.70 -19.95 -7.39
N THR A 172 8.64 -19.80 -6.07
CA THR A 172 9.75 -19.95 -5.13
C THR A 172 9.33 -20.82 -3.95
N ARG A 173 10.28 -21.48 -3.30
CA ARG A 173 10.01 -22.36 -2.16
C ARG A 173 9.95 -21.58 -0.86
N LYS A 174 9.00 -21.95 -0.01
CA LYS A 174 8.98 -21.49 1.38
C LYS A 174 10.26 -21.87 2.14
N GLY A 175 10.63 -21.05 3.13
CA GLY A 175 11.78 -21.25 4.01
C GLY A 175 13.11 -20.75 3.44
N GLN A 176 13.06 -20.05 2.30
CA GLN A 176 14.22 -19.40 1.69
C GLN A 176 14.22 -17.89 1.96
N GLU A 177 15.34 -17.24 1.67
CA GLU A 177 15.48 -15.79 1.75
C GLU A 177 15.51 -15.20 0.34
N ILE A 178 14.87 -14.06 0.14
CA ILE A 178 14.86 -13.33 -1.13
C ILE A 178 15.48 -11.95 -0.94
N LYS A 179 16.43 -11.62 -1.82
CA LYS A 179 17.06 -10.31 -1.89
C LYS A 179 16.56 -9.58 -3.13
N PHE A 180 15.84 -8.49 -2.92
CA PHE A 180 15.48 -7.51 -3.94
C PHE A 180 16.61 -6.51 -4.11
N SER A 181 16.89 -6.12 -5.34
CA SER A 181 17.86 -5.07 -5.69
C SER A 181 17.24 -4.11 -6.70
N LEU A 182 17.38 -2.81 -6.43
CA LEU A 182 16.87 -1.72 -7.25
C LEU A 182 17.91 -1.30 -8.29
N HIS A 183 17.48 -1.19 -9.54
CA HIS A 183 18.36 -0.80 -10.65
C HIS A 183 17.71 0.29 -11.50
N LEU A 184 18.53 1.12 -12.15
CA LEU A 184 18.07 1.98 -13.22
C LEU A 184 17.73 1.14 -14.45
N GLN A 185 16.67 1.51 -15.17
CA GLN A 185 16.28 0.81 -16.40
C GLN A 185 17.36 0.87 -17.49
N THR A 186 18.25 1.87 -17.44
CA THR A 186 19.39 1.98 -18.36
C THR A 186 20.48 0.92 -18.11
N GLY A 187 20.42 0.20 -16.98
CA GLY A 187 21.45 -0.75 -16.56
C GLY A 187 22.71 -0.11 -15.97
N MET A 188 22.79 1.22 -15.97
CA MET A 188 23.94 1.94 -15.40
C MET A 188 23.90 1.92 -13.87
N PRO A 189 25.07 1.89 -13.19
CA PRO A 189 25.14 2.12 -11.76
C PRO A 189 24.54 3.47 -11.38
N MET A 190 23.88 3.53 -10.22
CA MET A 190 23.31 4.75 -9.68
C MET A 190 23.94 5.05 -8.33
N ASP A 191 24.37 6.29 -8.15
CA ASP A 191 24.73 6.81 -6.85
C ASP A 191 23.47 7.29 -6.12
N TRP A 192 23.10 6.56 -5.07
CA TRP A 192 21.90 6.81 -4.30
C TRP A 192 22.08 7.88 -3.21
N GLN A 193 23.25 8.51 -3.06
CA GLN A 193 23.52 9.44 -1.95
C GLN A 193 22.51 10.58 -1.82
N ASN A 194 21.95 11.06 -2.94
CA ASN A 194 20.97 12.16 -3.01
C ASN A 194 19.51 11.70 -2.91
N TYR A 195 19.30 10.40 -2.69
CA TYR A 195 17.99 9.77 -2.69
C TYR A 195 17.77 8.97 -1.41
N GLU A 196 16.50 8.80 -1.06
CA GLU A 196 16.04 7.82 -0.09
C GLU A 196 15.18 6.80 -0.82
N ILE A 197 15.41 5.53 -0.52
CA ILE A 197 14.72 4.41 -1.14
C ILE A 197 13.80 3.82 -0.09
N PHE A 198 12.53 3.68 -0.43
CA PHE A 198 11.52 3.09 0.42
C PHE A 198 10.94 1.86 -0.25
N TRP A 199 10.63 0.84 0.53
CA TRP A 199 10.06 -0.41 0.04
C TRP A 199 8.65 -0.58 0.60
N ARG A 200 7.72 -1.07 -0.21
CA ARG A 200 6.43 -1.57 0.27
C ARG A 200 6.35 -3.05 -0.09
N VAL A 201 6.06 -3.87 0.92
CA VAL A 201 5.91 -5.32 0.78
C VAL A 201 4.49 -5.65 1.15
N ALA A 202 3.78 -6.26 0.20
CA ALA A 202 2.38 -6.59 0.32
C ALA A 202 2.20 -8.10 0.41
N ASN A 203 1.83 -8.58 1.59
CA ASN A 203 1.47 -9.97 1.79
C ASN A 203 -0.02 -10.16 1.46
N THR A 204 -0.37 -11.36 0.99
CA THR A 204 -1.73 -11.74 0.58
C THR A 204 -1.93 -13.23 0.85
N GLY A 205 -3.13 -13.76 0.62
CA GLY A 205 -3.43 -15.17 0.82
C GLY A 205 -3.80 -15.51 2.26
N SER A 206 -4.46 -16.66 2.43
CA SER A 206 -4.93 -17.13 3.73
C SER A 206 -3.81 -17.32 4.73
N GLU A 207 -2.68 -17.89 4.30
CA GLU A 207 -1.60 -18.23 5.22
C GLU A 207 -0.98 -17.00 5.90
N ALA A 208 -0.74 -15.91 5.14
CA ALA A 208 -0.24 -14.67 5.71
C ALA A 208 -1.27 -14.01 6.64
N VAL A 209 -2.56 -14.11 6.32
CA VAL A 209 -3.63 -13.56 7.15
C VAL A 209 -3.78 -14.34 8.44
N ASP A 210 -3.80 -15.66 8.38
CA ASP A 210 -3.96 -16.52 9.55
C ASP A 210 -2.74 -16.45 10.48
N ALA A 211 -1.56 -16.13 9.94
CA ALA A 211 -0.35 -15.82 10.71
C ALA A 211 -0.34 -14.39 11.31
N GLY A 212 -1.32 -13.53 10.99
CA GLY A 212 -1.34 -12.13 11.42
C GLY A 212 -0.25 -11.27 10.78
N GLN A 213 0.22 -11.66 9.59
CA GLN A 213 1.40 -11.12 8.92
C GLN A 213 1.03 -10.37 7.63
N LEU A 214 -0.15 -9.75 7.65
CA LEU A 214 -0.57 -8.86 6.58
C LEU A 214 0.28 -7.60 6.62
N ARG A 215 0.96 -7.31 5.51
CA ARG A 215 1.81 -6.14 5.33
C ARG A 215 1.31 -5.36 4.12
N GLY A 216 1.45 -4.04 4.18
CA GLY A 216 1.13 -3.10 3.10
C GLY A 216 1.69 -1.71 3.33
N ASP A 217 2.41 -1.50 4.44
CA ASP A 217 3.01 -0.22 4.80
C ASP A 217 4.32 0.00 4.04
N ILE A 218 4.66 1.28 3.88
CA ILE A 218 5.93 1.74 3.34
C ILE A 218 6.96 1.73 4.46
N ILE A 219 8.02 0.94 4.28
CA ILE A 219 9.07 0.70 5.25
C ILE A 219 10.01 1.91 5.27
N ARG A 220 9.98 2.68 6.37
CA ARG A 220 10.74 3.94 6.53
C ARG A 220 12.12 3.80 7.18
N GLU A 221 12.29 2.77 8.00
CA GLU A 221 13.52 2.52 8.77
C GLU A 221 14.68 2.02 7.91
N TYR A 222 14.39 1.54 6.70
CA TYR A 222 15.35 0.83 5.86
C TYR A 222 15.51 1.51 4.50
N LYS A 223 16.57 2.31 4.36
CA LYS A 223 16.82 3.20 3.20
C LYS A 223 17.94 2.69 2.28
N SER A 224 17.85 1.42 1.88
CA SER A 224 18.82 0.75 1.02
C SER A 224 18.24 0.45 -0.36
N ALA A 225 19.11 0.43 -1.38
CA ALA A 225 18.77 -0.02 -2.74
C ALA A 225 18.58 -1.54 -2.82
N GLU A 226 18.85 -2.27 -1.76
CA GLU A 226 18.66 -3.71 -1.66
C GLU A 226 17.77 -4.00 -0.46
N ARG A 227 16.89 -5.01 -0.52
CA ARG A 227 16.01 -5.41 0.59
C ARG A 227 15.91 -6.93 0.70
N TRP A 228 16.10 -7.46 1.89
CA TRP A 228 15.99 -8.89 2.18
C TRP A 228 14.67 -9.27 2.87
N GLU A 229 13.88 -10.15 2.28
CA GLU A 229 12.65 -10.71 2.88
C GLU A 229 12.75 -12.22 3.04
N SER A 230 11.95 -12.78 3.95
CA SER A 230 11.84 -14.23 4.13
C SER A 230 10.61 -14.75 3.38
N LEU A 231 10.76 -15.87 2.68
CA LEU A 231 9.69 -16.52 1.93
C LEU A 231 8.91 -17.43 2.87
N SER A 232 7.99 -16.86 3.67
CA SER A 232 7.41 -17.54 4.82
C SER A 232 5.96 -17.99 4.67
N TYR A 233 5.19 -17.42 3.75
CA TYR A 233 3.74 -17.67 3.64
C TYR A 233 3.42 -18.07 2.20
N ARG A 234 2.74 -19.20 1.97
CA ARG A 234 2.30 -19.58 0.63
C ARG A 234 1.31 -18.55 0.10
N GLY A 235 1.49 -18.12 -1.14
CA GLY A 235 0.62 -17.11 -1.74
C GLY A 235 1.28 -16.32 -2.87
N ILE A 236 0.60 -15.25 -3.31
CA ILE A 236 1.06 -14.34 -4.36
C ILE A 236 1.25 -12.95 -3.74
N HIS A 237 2.47 -12.65 -3.35
CA HIS A 237 2.83 -11.37 -2.75
C HIS A 237 3.42 -10.44 -3.79
N PHE A 238 3.63 -9.19 -3.42
CA PHE A 238 4.37 -8.27 -4.29
C PHE A 238 5.17 -7.25 -3.50
N VAL A 239 6.20 -6.74 -4.16
CA VAL A 239 7.12 -5.74 -3.62
C VAL A 239 7.27 -4.61 -4.61
N GLU A 240 7.26 -3.38 -4.14
CA GLU A 240 7.59 -2.21 -4.95
C GLU A 240 8.53 -1.28 -4.20
N ALA A 241 9.26 -0.46 -4.95
CA ALA A 241 10.18 0.52 -4.42
C ALA A 241 9.81 1.93 -4.88
N PHE A 242 10.06 2.89 -3.99
CA PHE A 242 9.89 4.31 -4.23
C PHE A 242 11.23 5.00 -4.03
N VAL A 243 11.60 5.85 -4.99
CA VAL A 243 12.82 6.65 -4.92
C VAL A 243 12.44 8.10 -4.71
N VAL A 244 12.88 8.66 -3.59
CA VAL A 244 12.53 10.01 -3.14
C VAL A 244 13.80 10.85 -3.10
N ARG A 245 13.78 12.00 -3.76
CA ARG A 245 14.92 12.92 -3.76
C ARG A 245 14.99 13.67 -2.42
N LYS A 246 16.18 13.69 -1.80
CA LYS A 246 16.36 14.25 -0.44
C LYS A 246 16.06 15.74 -0.35
N ARG A 247 16.50 16.52 -1.34
CA ARG A 247 16.47 18.00 -1.30
C ARG A 247 15.07 18.60 -1.17
N ASP A 248 14.07 17.95 -1.78
CA ASP A 248 12.71 18.49 -1.93
C ASP A 248 11.62 17.46 -1.58
N ARG A 249 12.01 16.26 -1.12
CA ARG A 249 11.10 15.18 -0.73
C ARG A 249 10.16 14.75 -1.86
N ALA A 250 10.55 14.97 -3.11
CA ALA A 250 9.76 14.61 -4.28
C ALA A 250 10.06 13.17 -4.73
N MET A 251 9.03 12.41 -5.10
CA MET A 251 9.15 11.07 -5.66
C MET A 251 9.60 11.17 -7.12
N VAL A 252 10.79 10.64 -7.42
CA VAL A 252 11.39 10.68 -8.76
C VAL A 252 11.22 9.38 -9.54
N SER A 253 10.93 8.28 -8.84
CA SER A 253 10.71 6.97 -9.43
C SER A 253 9.83 6.10 -8.53
N ARG A 254 8.99 5.28 -9.16
CA ARG A 254 8.26 4.17 -8.55
C ARG A 254 8.40 2.98 -9.49
N THR A 255 8.73 1.82 -8.95
CA THR A 255 8.90 0.61 -9.76
C THR A 255 7.54 0.00 -10.10
N ASP A 256 7.47 -0.74 -11.22
CA ASP A 256 6.43 -1.76 -11.35
C ASP A 256 6.57 -2.78 -10.21
N PRO A 257 5.46 -3.32 -9.67
CA PRO A 257 5.53 -4.33 -8.62
C PRO A 257 6.23 -5.62 -9.08
N PHE A 258 7.15 -6.11 -8.26
CA PHE A 258 7.76 -7.43 -8.40
C PHE A 258 6.86 -8.47 -7.71
N ILE A 259 6.31 -9.40 -8.48
CA ILE A 259 5.42 -10.45 -7.97
C ILE A 259 6.27 -11.58 -7.40
N VAL A 260 5.92 -12.03 -6.20
CA VAL A 260 6.58 -13.13 -5.50
C VAL A 260 5.55 -14.23 -5.28
N VAL A 261 5.76 -15.37 -5.93
CA VAL A 261 4.90 -16.54 -5.76
C VAL A 261 5.62 -17.52 -4.83
N ILE A 262 5.01 -17.85 -3.70
CA ILE A 262 5.56 -18.77 -2.70
C ILE A 262 4.71 -20.03 -2.67
N GLU A 263 5.37 -21.19 -2.82
CA GLU A 263 4.79 -22.53 -2.68
C GLU A 263 4.92 -23.13 -1.28
#